data_AF-A0A0W0FNX9-F1
#
_entry.id   AF-A0A0W0FNX9-F1
#
_cell.length_a   1.000
_cell.length_b   1.000
_cell.length_c   1.000
_cell.angle_alpha   90.00
_cell.angle_beta   90.00
_cell.angle_gamma   90.00
#
_symmetry.space_group_name_H-M   'P 1'
#
loop_
_entity.id
_entity.type
_entity.pdbx_description
1 polymer ?
#
loop_
_entity_poly.entity_id
_entity_poly.type
_entity_poly.pdbx_seq_one_letter_code
_entity_poly.pdbx_strand_id
1 'polypeptide(L)'
;MTDRAGEFWKNDKMDLLLVFDLEAEKVEAQLKLRDLKMKERADEYTYQFTYLVKQTGYNHAAQVVAFKQGLPRSLVLKIMTRLEGAPTTIKDWMDAAILFDESYKQAMEYGRTWDKEHGGKRPQRNFRKKEDVAIKQIAEIDRKEYMAKGLCFRCG
;
A
#
# COMPACT_ATOMS: atom_id res chain seq x y z
N MET A 1 -43.99 -46.28 -18.25
CA MET A 1 -43.17 -45.40 -19.11
C MET A 1 -42.80 -44.21 -18.25
N THR A 2 -41.54 -44.05 -17.87
CA THR A 2 -41.11 -42.98 -16.95
C THR A 2 -40.98 -41.66 -17.71
N ASP A 3 -41.43 -40.56 -17.10
CA ASP A 3 -41.42 -39.18 -17.59
C ASP A 3 -39.99 -38.59 -17.67
N ARG A 4 -39.08 -39.32 -18.34
CA ARG A 4 -37.66 -39.00 -18.49
C ARG A 4 -37.43 -37.61 -19.11
N ALA A 5 -38.35 -37.16 -19.95
CA ALA A 5 -38.32 -35.81 -20.52
C ALA A 5 -38.59 -34.74 -19.46
N GLY A 6 -39.54 -34.96 -18.54
CA GLY A 6 -39.88 -33.99 -17.49
C GLY A 6 -38.80 -33.84 -16.41
N GLU A 7 -38.04 -34.91 -16.15
CA GLU A 7 -36.88 -34.89 -15.25
C GLU A 7 -35.67 -34.20 -15.90
N PHE A 8 -35.49 -34.36 -17.22
CA PHE A 8 -34.42 -33.71 -17.99
C PHE A 8 -34.51 -32.18 -17.92
N TRP A 9 -35.67 -31.58 -18.22
CA TRP A 9 -35.85 -30.13 -18.17
C TRP A 9 -35.75 -29.55 -16.75
N LYS A 10 -36.06 -30.33 -15.71
CA LYS A 10 -35.91 -29.90 -14.31
C LYS A 10 -34.44 -29.84 -13.91
N ASN A 11 -33.63 -30.80 -14.34
CA ASN A 11 -32.20 -30.83 -14.06
C ASN A 11 -31.47 -29.71 -14.81
N ASP A 12 -31.74 -29.54 -16.11
CA ASP A 12 -31.14 -28.47 -16.91
C ASP A 12 -31.47 -27.07 -16.35
N LYS A 13 -32.73 -26.87 -15.91
CA LYS A 13 -33.15 -25.60 -15.29
C LYS A 13 -32.45 -25.35 -13.96
N MET A 14 -32.19 -26.39 -13.17
CA MET A 14 -31.52 -26.27 -11.87
C MET A 14 -30.01 -26.02 -12.05
N ASP A 15 -29.36 -26.69 -13.01
CA ASP A 15 -27.96 -26.43 -13.36
C ASP A 15 -27.76 -24.99 -13.83
N LEU A 16 -28.67 -24.45 -14.65
CA LEU A 16 -28.60 -23.04 -15.08
C LEU A 16 -28.72 -22.05 -13.92
N LEU A 17 -29.57 -22.32 -12.92
CA LEU A 17 -29.71 -21.48 -11.74
C LEU A 17 -28.44 -21.52 -10.87
N LEU A 18 -27.87 -22.72 -10.66
CA LEU A 18 -26.64 -22.89 -9.89
C LEU A 18 -25.45 -22.18 -10.55
N VAL A 19 -25.34 -22.23 -11.88
CA VAL A 19 -24.29 -21.51 -12.62
C VAL A 19 -24.43 -20.00 -12.42
N PHE A 20 -25.66 -19.47 -12.54
CA PHE A 20 -25.92 -18.05 -12.36
C PHE A 20 -25.59 -17.56 -10.94
N ASP A 21 -25.98 -18.34 -9.92
CA ASP A 21 -25.70 -18.02 -8.51
C ASP A 21 -24.19 -18.01 -8.22
N LEU A 22 -23.44 -19.00 -8.72
CA LEU A 22 -21.97 -19.05 -8.59
C LEU A 22 -21.30 -17.86 -9.29
N GLU A 23 -21.87 -17.40 -10.40
CA GLU A 23 -21.35 -16.26 -11.16
C GLU A 23 -21.62 -14.93 -10.45
N ALA A 24 -22.79 -14.80 -9.82
CA ALA A 24 -23.11 -13.67 -8.95
C ALA A 24 -22.16 -13.61 -7.73
N GLU A 25 -21.90 -14.74 -7.07
CA GLU A 25 -20.96 -14.81 -5.94
C GLU A 25 -19.53 -14.40 -6.35
N LYS A 26 -19.08 -14.82 -7.54
CA LYS A 26 -17.78 -14.40 -8.10
C LYS A 26 -17.70 -12.89 -8.24
N VAL A 27 -18.71 -12.27 -8.85
CA VAL A 27 -18.75 -10.81 -9.06
C VAL A 27 -18.77 -10.08 -7.72
N GLU A 28 -19.54 -10.57 -6.76
CA GLU A 28 -19.59 -9.99 -5.41
C GLU A 28 -18.23 -10.09 -4.70
N ALA A 29 -17.55 -11.24 -4.81
CA ALA A 29 -16.22 -11.41 -4.24
C ALA A 29 -15.19 -10.46 -4.88
N GLN A 30 -15.25 -10.24 -6.19
CA GLN A 30 -14.39 -9.28 -6.90
C GLN A 30 -14.61 -7.84 -6.42
N LEU A 31 -15.87 -7.44 -6.19
CA LEU A 31 -16.20 -6.12 -5.64
C LEU A 31 -15.67 -5.96 -4.22
N LYS A 32 -15.93 -6.94 -3.34
CA LYS A 32 -15.40 -6.95 -1.96
C LYS A 32 -13.88 -6.86 -1.94
N LEU A 33 -13.21 -7.52 -2.89
CA LEU A 33 -11.75 -7.53 -2.97
C LEU A 33 -11.19 -6.16 -3.41
N ARG A 34 -11.88 -5.44 -4.30
CA ARG A 34 -11.52 -4.06 -4.68
C ARG A 34 -11.56 -3.10 -3.48
N ASP A 35 -12.57 -3.26 -2.64
CA ASP A 35 -12.81 -2.42 -1.48
C ASP A 35 -12.02 -2.87 -0.23
N LEU A 36 -11.46 -4.09 -0.26
CA LEU A 36 -10.66 -4.63 0.84
C LEU A 36 -9.37 -3.82 1.02
N LYS A 37 -9.26 -3.15 2.18
CA LYS A 37 -8.06 -2.42 2.61
C LYS A 37 -7.53 -3.00 3.92
N MET A 38 -6.21 -3.09 4.03
CA MET A 38 -5.55 -3.38 5.30
C MET A 38 -5.84 -2.24 6.28
N LYS A 39 -6.35 -2.60 7.46
CA LYS A 39 -6.67 -1.66 8.54
C LYS A 39 -5.56 -1.59 9.58
N GLU A 40 -5.54 -2.55 10.51
CA GLU A 40 -4.60 -2.53 11.64
C GLU A 40 -3.57 -3.66 11.59
N ARG A 41 -3.89 -4.79 10.99
CA ARG A 41 -3.00 -5.95 10.96
C ARG A 41 -2.91 -6.61 9.59
N ALA A 42 -1.70 -6.98 9.22
CA ALA A 42 -1.45 -7.66 7.95
C ALA A 42 -2.00 -9.09 7.94
N ASP A 43 -1.92 -9.83 9.05
CA ASP A 43 -2.42 -11.21 9.17
C ASP A 43 -3.93 -11.29 8.92
N GLU A 44 -4.72 -10.42 9.55
CA GLU A 44 -6.17 -10.33 9.35
C GLU A 44 -6.51 -9.99 7.89
N TYR A 45 -5.80 -9.01 7.32
CA TYR A 45 -5.96 -8.65 5.92
C TYR A 45 -5.65 -9.82 4.98
N THR A 46 -4.57 -10.57 5.24
CA THR A 46 -4.20 -11.74 4.42
C THR A 46 -5.26 -12.85 4.50
N TYR A 47 -5.84 -13.08 5.68
CA TYR A 47 -6.93 -14.03 5.85
C TYR A 47 -8.18 -13.63 5.04
N GLN A 48 -8.63 -12.37 5.16
CA GLN A 48 -9.77 -11.87 4.41
C GLN A 48 -9.52 -11.91 2.90
N PHE A 49 -8.31 -11.56 2.46
CA PHE A 49 -7.94 -11.58 1.06
C PHE A 49 -7.94 -13.02 0.49
N THR A 50 -7.33 -13.98 1.18
CA THR A 50 -7.28 -15.38 0.72
C THR A 50 -8.68 -16.00 0.62
N TYR A 51 -9.59 -15.64 1.52
CA TYR A 51 -10.98 -16.07 1.46
C TYR A 51 -11.68 -15.59 0.18
N LEU A 52 -11.59 -14.29 -0.13
CA LEU A 52 -12.22 -13.72 -1.34
C LEU A 52 -11.58 -14.24 -2.63
N VAL A 53 -10.26 -14.37 -2.67
CA VAL A 53 -9.56 -14.86 -3.88
C VAL A 53 -10.02 -16.25 -4.30
N LYS A 54 -10.29 -17.15 -3.35
CA LYS A 54 -10.79 -18.51 -3.63
C LYS A 54 -12.10 -18.51 -4.43
N GLN A 55 -12.92 -17.48 -4.25
CA GLN A 55 -14.20 -17.30 -4.95
C GLN A 55 -14.01 -16.67 -6.33
N THR A 56 -13.02 -15.78 -6.51
CA THR A 56 -12.87 -14.97 -7.74
C THR A 56 -12.30 -15.71 -8.95
N GLY A 57 -11.56 -16.81 -8.75
CA GLY A 57 -10.84 -17.51 -9.82
C GLY A 57 -9.65 -16.74 -10.41
N TYR A 58 -9.12 -15.73 -9.70
CA TYR A 58 -8.00 -14.92 -10.19
C TYR A 58 -6.72 -15.74 -10.40
N ASN A 59 -6.01 -15.45 -11.49
CA ASN A 59 -4.66 -15.96 -11.70
C ASN A 59 -3.65 -15.30 -10.74
N HIS A 60 -2.48 -15.90 -10.61
CA HIS A 60 -1.45 -15.48 -9.66
C HIS A 60 -1.04 -14.01 -9.81
N ALA A 61 -0.85 -13.53 -11.04
CA ALA A 61 -0.47 -12.15 -11.31
C ALA A 61 -1.56 -11.16 -10.88
N ALA A 62 -2.83 -11.49 -11.18
CA ALA A 62 -3.99 -10.70 -10.77
C ALA A 62 -4.14 -10.67 -9.25
N GLN A 63 -3.89 -11.79 -8.56
CA GLN A 63 -3.87 -11.83 -7.09
C GLN A 63 -2.80 -10.89 -6.52
N VAL A 64 -1.58 -10.91 -7.04
CA VAL A 64 -0.50 -10.03 -6.59
C VAL A 64 -0.87 -8.54 -6.79
N VAL A 65 -1.42 -8.20 -7.95
CA VAL A 65 -1.85 -6.82 -8.23
C VAL A 65 -2.93 -6.37 -7.27
N ALA A 66 -3.95 -7.21 -7.06
CA ALA A 66 -5.07 -6.88 -6.21
C ALA A 66 -4.67 -6.80 -4.72
N PHE A 67 -3.75 -7.66 -4.28
CA PHE A 67 -3.18 -7.61 -2.93
C PHE A 67 -2.43 -6.29 -2.68
N LYS A 68 -1.58 -5.87 -3.63
CA LYS A 68 -0.87 -4.58 -3.55
C LYS A 68 -1.82 -3.39 -3.43
N GLN A 69 -2.97 -3.43 -4.09
CA GLN A 69 -3.98 -2.36 -4.05
C GLN A 69 -4.66 -2.22 -2.68
N GLY A 70 -4.70 -3.30 -1.88
CA GLY A 70 -5.28 -3.27 -0.54
C GLY A 70 -4.29 -2.85 0.56
N LEU A 71 -2.98 -2.88 0.28
CA LEU A 71 -1.94 -2.51 1.25
C LEU A 71 -1.67 -1.00 1.31
N PRO A 72 -1.19 -0.48 2.46
CA PRO A 72 -0.68 0.88 2.54
C PRO A 72 0.53 1.05 1.62
N ARG A 73 0.60 2.19 0.90
CA ARG A 73 1.67 2.47 -0.07
C ARG A 73 3.08 2.36 0.53
N SER A 74 3.26 2.77 1.77
CA SER A 74 4.54 2.66 2.49
C SER A 74 4.99 1.22 2.65
N LEU A 75 4.05 0.31 2.96
CA LEU A 75 4.33 -1.11 3.13
C LEU A 75 4.67 -1.77 1.79
N VAL A 76 3.92 -1.46 0.73
CA VAL A 76 4.20 -1.94 -0.64
C VAL A 76 5.61 -1.57 -1.06
N LEU A 77 6.00 -0.30 -0.90
CA LEU A 77 7.33 0.18 -1.26
C LEU A 77 8.41 -0.56 -0.47
N LYS A 78 8.20 -0.75 0.84
CA LYS A 78 9.16 -1.44 1.71
C LYS A 78 9.32 -2.92 1.34
N ILE A 79 8.26 -3.59 0.88
CA ILE A 79 8.31 -4.95 0.33
C ILE A 79 9.06 -4.99 -1.00
N MET A 80 8.82 -4.04 -1.91
CA MET A 80 9.51 -3.99 -3.20
C MET A 80 11.01 -3.71 -3.08
N THR A 81 11.44 -2.96 -2.07
CA THR A 81 12.84 -2.59 -1.84
C THR A 81 13.59 -3.56 -0.92
N ARG A 82 13.09 -4.78 -0.72
CA ARG A 82 13.82 -5.82 0.02
C ARG A 82 15.08 -6.24 -0.74
N LEU A 83 16.15 -6.52 0.01
CA LEU A 83 17.42 -7.01 -0.55
C LEU A 83 17.29 -8.42 -1.15
N GLU A 84 16.32 -9.20 -0.68
CA GLU A 84 15.99 -10.54 -1.20
C GLU A 84 15.32 -10.52 -2.59
N GLY A 85 15.07 -9.32 -3.14
CA GLY A 85 14.38 -9.13 -4.40
C GLY A 85 12.88 -8.89 -4.22
N ALA A 86 12.23 -8.39 -5.29
CA ALA A 86 10.80 -8.12 -5.28
C ALA A 86 10.03 -9.46 -5.28
N PRO A 87 9.10 -9.68 -4.34
CA PRO A 87 8.31 -10.89 -4.34
C PRO A 87 7.51 -11.03 -5.64
N THR A 88 7.48 -12.23 -6.20
CA THR A 88 6.71 -12.56 -7.40
C THR A 88 5.45 -13.35 -7.07
N THR A 89 5.43 -14.00 -5.90
CA THR A 89 4.35 -14.88 -5.48
C THR A 89 3.43 -14.24 -4.45
N ILE A 90 2.12 -14.46 -4.56
CA ILE A 90 1.14 -13.96 -3.59
C ILE A 90 1.49 -14.38 -2.16
N LYS A 91 1.98 -15.61 -1.96
CA LYS A 91 2.46 -16.11 -0.68
C LYS A 91 3.62 -15.27 -0.16
N ASP A 92 4.67 -15.07 -0.96
CA ASP A 92 5.82 -14.25 -0.58
C ASP A 92 5.40 -12.80 -0.27
N TRP A 93 4.42 -12.25 -1.00
CA TRP A 93 3.82 -10.95 -0.70
C TRP A 93 3.11 -10.91 0.65
N MET A 94 2.34 -11.95 0.99
CA MET A 94 1.62 -12.08 2.26
C MET A 94 2.60 -12.21 3.42
N ASP A 95 3.55 -13.14 3.32
CA ASP A 95 4.58 -13.37 4.34
C ASP A 95 5.41 -12.10 4.56
N ALA A 96 5.74 -11.38 3.47
CA ALA A 96 6.45 -10.11 3.55
C ALA A 96 5.64 -9.00 4.23
N ALA A 97 4.33 -8.92 3.96
CA ALA A 97 3.44 -7.94 4.58
C ALA A 97 3.32 -8.17 6.10
N ILE A 98 3.15 -9.43 6.52
CA ILE A 98 3.09 -9.82 7.93
C ILE A 98 4.38 -9.46 8.64
N LEU A 99 5.53 -9.90 8.09
CA LEU A 99 6.84 -9.65 8.69
C LEU A 99 7.09 -8.15 8.94
N PHE A 100 6.76 -7.30 7.95
CA PHE A 100 7.00 -5.87 8.11
C PHE A 100 6.01 -5.18 9.06
N ASP A 101 4.73 -5.56 9.05
CA ASP A 101 3.73 -5.02 9.98
C ASP A 101 4.12 -5.34 11.43
N GLU A 102 4.51 -6.58 11.71
CA GLU A 102 4.99 -7.02 13.01
C GLU A 102 6.27 -6.29 13.42
N SER A 103 7.26 -6.19 12.52
CA SER A 103 8.51 -5.47 12.80
C SER A 103 8.26 -4.00 13.14
N TYR A 104 7.28 -3.37 12.50
CA TYR A 104 6.90 -1.98 12.76
C TYR A 104 6.25 -1.86 14.14
N LYS A 105 5.34 -2.78 14.50
CA LYS A 105 4.73 -2.82 15.83
C LYS A 105 5.78 -3.02 16.92
N GLN A 106 6.73 -3.94 16.72
CA GLN A 106 7.85 -4.15 17.64
C GLN A 106 8.71 -2.89 17.79
N ALA A 107 9.07 -2.22 16.68
CA ALA A 107 9.85 -0.99 16.73
C ALA A 107 9.09 0.15 17.44
N MET A 108 7.78 0.27 17.20
CA MET A 108 6.93 1.25 17.88
C MET A 108 6.80 0.97 19.38
N GLU A 109 6.66 -0.30 19.76
CA GLU A 109 6.60 -0.73 21.15
C GLU A 109 7.94 -0.48 21.86
N TYR A 110 9.06 -0.86 21.23
CA TYR A 110 10.39 -0.53 21.72
C TYR A 110 10.61 0.99 21.85
N GLY A 111 10.16 1.78 20.88
CA GLY A 111 10.22 3.25 20.98
C GLY A 111 9.42 3.79 22.16
N ARG A 112 8.23 3.23 22.42
CA ARG A 112 7.41 3.58 23.60
C ARG A 112 8.08 3.20 24.91
N THR A 113 8.72 2.03 25.00
CA THR A 113 9.45 1.63 26.22
C THR A 113 10.69 2.49 26.42
N TRP A 114 11.44 2.74 25.34
CA TRP A 114 12.61 3.62 25.35
C TRP A 114 12.26 5.04 25.78
N ASP A 115 11.16 5.61 25.26
CA ASP A 115 10.65 6.92 25.68
C ASP A 115 10.17 6.92 27.14
N LYS A 116 9.64 5.82 27.69
CA LYS A 116 9.26 5.74 29.12
C LYS A 116 10.48 5.69 30.04
N GLU A 117 11.51 4.96 29.64
CA GLU A 117 12.73 4.73 30.44
C GLU A 117 13.73 5.88 30.31
N HIS A 118 13.83 6.48 29.12
CA HIS A 118 14.84 7.49 28.77
C HIS A 118 14.24 8.84 28.40
N GLY A 119 12.91 9.00 28.43
CA GLY A 119 12.19 10.22 28.08
C GLY A 119 12.31 11.34 29.10
N GLY A 120 13.53 11.67 29.53
CA GLY A 120 13.85 13.04 29.89
C GLY A 120 13.70 13.92 28.66
N LYS A 121 12.86 14.97 28.78
CA LYS A 121 12.60 16.07 27.83
C LYS A 121 13.33 15.90 26.49
N ARG A 122 12.66 15.34 25.48
CA ARG A 122 13.08 15.51 24.07
C ARG A 122 13.42 16.99 23.90
N PRO A 123 14.66 17.37 23.50
CA PRO A 123 14.94 18.76 23.20
C PRO A 123 13.90 19.18 22.20
N GLN A 124 13.07 20.14 22.57
CA GLN A 124 12.09 20.70 21.67
C GLN A 124 12.95 21.19 20.50
N ARG A 125 12.95 20.45 19.39
CA ARG A 125 13.51 20.95 18.14
C ARG A 125 12.51 22.00 17.72
N ASN A 126 12.61 23.15 18.38
CA ASN A 126 12.19 24.43 17.86
C ASN A 126 12.92 24.46 16.53
N PHE A 127 12.18 24.15 15.47
CA PHE A 127 12.56 24.52 14.13
C PHE A 127 12.69 26.03 14.27
N ARG A 128 13.91 26.52 14.56
CA ARG A 128 14.22 27.94 14.45
C ARG A 128 13.83 28.21 13.01
N LYS A 129 12.72 28.92 12.82
CA LYS A 129 12.51 29.64 11.58
C LYS A 129 13.85 30.30 11.35
N LYS A 130 14.54 29.94 10.25
CA LYS A 130 15.71 30.73 9.84
C LYS A 130 15.20 32.16 9.90
N GLU A 131 15.83 32.99 10.72
CA GLU A 131 15.58 34.43 10.68
C GLU A 131 15.50 34.79 9.21
N ASP A 132 14.41 35.45 8.79
CA ASP A 132 14.23 35.85 7.41
C ASP A 132 15.50 36.58 7.03
N VAL A 133 16.42 35.88 6.35
CA VAL A 133 17.61 36.49 5.81
C VAL A 133 17.00 37.31 4.71
N ALA A 134 16.73 38.59 5.02
CA ALA A 134 16.26 39.55 4.08
C ALA A 134 17.36 39.63 3.02
N ILE A 135 17.22 38.83 1.97
CA ILE A 135 18.02 38.93 0.76
C ILE A 135 17.62 40.29 0.19
N LYS A 136 18.29 41.34 0.63
CA LYS A 136 18.13 42.68 0.08
C LYS A 136 18.50 42.56 -1.40
N GLN A 137 17.56 42.87 -2.27
CA GLN A 137 17.89 43.02 -3.69
C GLN A 137 19.01 44.05 -3.80
N ILE A 138 20.05 43.70 -4.54
CA ILE A 138 21.23 44.56 -4.73
C ILE A 138 20.77 45.87 -5.36
N ALA A 139 21.15 47.01 -4.76
CA ALA A 139 20.83 48.32 -5.30
C ALA A 139 21.44 48.48 -6.70
N GLU A 140 20.80 49.24 -7.57
CA GLU A 140 21.20 49.34 -8.98
C GLU A 140 22.63 49.89 -9.16
N ILE A 141 23.10 50.67 -8.18
CA ILE A 141 24.46 51.19 -8.09
C ILE A 141 25.46 50.05 -7.86
N ASP A 142 25.22 49.24 -6.84
CA ASP A 142 26.07 48.08 -6.50
C ASP A 142 26.06 47.04 -7.62
N ARG A 143 24.93 46.87 -8.31
CA ARG A 143 24.83 46.00 -9.49
C ARG A 143 25.71 46.51 -10.64
N LYS A 144 25.78 47.81 -10.88
CA LYS A 144 26.64 48.41 -11.92
C LYS A 144 28.11 48.29 -11.59
N GLU A 145 28.51 48.51 -10.34
CA GLU A 145 29.89 48.27 -9.90
C GLU A 145 30.30 46.80 -10.06
N TYR A 146 29.41 45.87 -9.71
CA TYR A 146 29.69 44.44 -9.80
C TYR A 146 29.92 44.00 -11.26
N MET A 147 29.11 44.50 -12.18
CA MET A 147 29.26 44.25 -13.62
C MET A 147 30.50 44.96 -14.19
N ALA A 148 30.87 46.14 -13.70
CA ALA A 148 32.09 46.85 -14.08
C ALA A 148 33.36 46.11 -13.63
N LYS A 149 33.29 45.38 -12.52
CA LYS A 149 34.37 44.49 -12.03
C LYS A 149 34.45 43.16 -12.81
N GLY A 150 33.63 42.98 -13.86
CA GLY A 150 33.65 41.79 -14.72
C GLY A 150 33.08 40.53 -14.08
N LEU A 151 32.43 40.64 -12.92
CA LEU A 151 31.86 39.50 -12.21
C LEU A 151 30.46 39.20 -12.75
N CYS A 152 30.25 37.96 -13.23
CA CYS A 152 28.97 37.51 -13.77
C CYS A 152 28.28 36.55 -12.79
N PHE A 153 27.08 36.91 -12.32
CA PHE A 153 26.27 36.08 -11.41
C PHE A 153 25.84 34.70 -11.97
N ARG A 154 25.96 34.48 -13.30
CA ARG A 154 25.55 33.24 -13.99
C ARG A 154 26.69 32.49 -14.66
N CYS A 155 27.89 33.04 -14.69
CA CYS A 155 29.00 32.50 -15.49
C CYS A 155 30.07 31.83 -14.61
N GLY A 156 29.70 31.41 -13.40
CA GLY A 156 30.54 30.55 -12.56
C GLY A 156 30.50 29.12 -13.09
#